data_AF-A0A1N6IBN1-F1
#
_entry.id   AF-A0A1N6IBN1-F1
#
_cell.length_a   1.000
_cell.length_b   1.000
_cell.length_c   1.000
_cell.angle_alpha   90.00
_cell.angle_beta   90.00
_cell.angle_gamma   90.00
#
_symmetry.space_group_name_H-M   'P 1'
#
loop_
_entity.id
_entity.type
_entity.pdbx_description
1 polymer ?
#
loop_
_entity_poly.entity_id
_entity_poly.type
_entity_poly.pdbx_seq_one_letter_code
_entity_poly.pdbx_strand_id
1 'polypeptide(L)'
;MSDQLYDMSTVAEVLLADMTIFASVFGFFRFVDGIISPALKRDHAAMIRRAADGLSLEMASWLDTSPRVMDGFFGPRLVSSRALIRTGLVSVTLCLIITLIASLTIGHVADWDDAWIAFPLMLLLVNVPADLLFVLKSRLLLRHLAPRGRVAFVLLLLLDIALTVALFLAVLVGASLVMFVVRYVLSGEAPDIDRVLSLPLHRLVSLRADPDVAMGVFFYTTFFTTAWTTVFVLGGIAVHAARFARFSVAYLLDIDGKPMTSIGVLGGSIACLAVWLYGAGRALLA
;
A
#
# COMPACT_ATOMS: atom_id res chain seq x y z
N MET A 1 42.63 4.45 7.70
CA MET A 1 41.82 3.39 7.05
C MET A 1 41.13 2.53 8.13
N SER A 2 40.54 3.20 9.11
CA SER A 2 39.90 2.63 10.30
C SER A 2 39.06 3.78 10.85
N ASP A 3 37.74 3.70 10.67
CA ASP A 3 36.67 4.50 11.30
C ASP A 3 35.40 4.56 10.42
N GLN A 4 35.17 3.53 9.60
CA GLN A 4 33.81 3.10 9.28
C GLN A 4 33.40 2.02 10.29
N LEU A 5 33.37 2.40 11.57
CA LEU A 5 32.46 1.75 12.49
C LEU A 5 31.08 2.00 11.88
N TYR A 6 30.46 0.94 11.35
CA TYR A 6 29.04 0.92 11.03
C TYR A 6 28.34 1.56 12.22
N ASP A 7 27.81 2.77 12.02
CA ASP A 7 27.19 3.51 13.11
C ASP A 7 26.05 2.64 13.62
N MET A 8 26.17 2.16 14.86
CA MET A 8 25.18 1.28 15.47
C MET A 8 23.81 1.98 15.52
N SER A 9 23.78 3.31 15.44
CA SER A 9 22.57 4.10 15.23
C SER A 9 21.84 3.72 13.93
N THR A 10 22.56 3.55 12.82
CA THR A 10 22.00 3.21 11.50
C THR A 10 21.40 1.81 11.50
N VAL A 11 22.05 0.85 12.16
CA VAL A 11 21.51 -0.52 12.28
C VAL A 11 20.23 -0.52 13.12
N ALA A 12 20.23 0.22 14.24
CA ALA A 12 19.06 0.34 15.10
C ALA A 12 17.88 1.02 14.38
N GLU A 13 18.13 2.07 13.60
CA GLU A 13 17.12 2.77 12.80
C GLU A 13 16.49 1.86 11.73
N VAL A 14 17.31 1.07 11.02
CA VAL A 14 16.81 0.11 10.02
C VAL A 14 15.94 -0.96 10.68
N LEU A 15 16.41 -1.56 11.79
CA LEU A 15 15.65 -2.56 12.52
C LEU A 15 14.32 -1.99 13.06
N LEU A 16 14.35 -0.75 13.57
CA LEU A 16 13.13 -0.07 14.04
C LEU A 16 12.15 0.17 12.90
N ALA A 17 12.65 0.60 11.73
CA ALA A 17 11.83 0.78 10.54
C ALA A 17 11.19 -0.55 10.11
N ASP A 18 11.94 -1.64 10.08
CA ASP A 18 11.43 -2.97 9.72
C ASP A 18 10.38 -3.45 10.72
N MET A 19 10.66 -3.34 12.01
CA MET A 19 9.70 -3.72 13.05
C MET A 19 8.41 -2.89 12.94
N THR A 20 8.54 -1.60 12.59
CA THR A 20 7.39 -0.71 12.38
C THR A 20 6.57 -1.13 11.16
N ILE A 21 7.23 -1.43 10.03
CA ILE A 21 6.57 -1.90 8.80
C ILE A 21 5.86 -3.23 9.08
N PHE A 22 6.57 -4.19 9.67
CA PHE A 22 6.01 -5.49 10.00
C PHE A 22 4.81 -5.35 10.95
N ALA A 23 4.95 -4.61 12.04
CA ALA A 23 3.88 -4.41 13.02
C ALA A 23 2.66 -3.70 12.41
N SER A 24 2.87 -2.75 11.49
CA SER A 24 1.80 -2.05 10.79
C SER A 24 1.03 -2.99 9.86
N VAL A 25 1.74 -3.76 9.02
CA VAL A 25 1.11 -4.72 8.10
C VAL A 25 0.40 -5.83 8.89
N PHE A 26 1.07 -6.43 9.86
CA PHE A 26 0.51 -7.48 10.71
C PHE A 26 -0.71 -6.97 11.49
N GLY A 27 -0.60 -5.79 12.11
CA GLY A 27 -1.65 -5.16 12.89
C GLY A 27 -2.90 -4.89 12.05
N PHE A 28 -2.73 -4.40 10.82
CA PHE A 28 -3.82 -4.18 9.87
C PHE A 28 -4.54 -5.48 9.53
N PHE A 29 -3.82 -6.53 9.13
CA PHE A 29 -4.45 -7.80 8.77
C PHE A 29 -5.11 -8.50 9.96
N ARG A 30 -4.55 -8.35 11.17
CA ARG A 30 -5.20 -8.80 12.40
C ARG A 30 -6.51 -8.06 12.68
N PHE A 31 -6.53 -6.75 12.42
CA PHE A 31 -7.75 -5.94 12.53
C PHE A 31 -8.81 -6.35 11.49
N VAL A 32 -8.41 -6.56 10.23
CA VAL A 32 -9.30 -7.08 9.18
C VAL A 32 -9.86 -8.44 9.58
N ASP A 33 -9.02 -9.34 10.12
CA ASP A 33 -9.46 -10.65 10.64
C ASP A 33 -10.55 -10.49 11.71
N GLY A 34 -10.43 -9.50 12.60
CA GLY A 34 -11.44 -9.20 13.62
C GLY A 34 -12.79 -8.73 13.07
N ILE A 35 -12.82 -8.17 11.86
CA ILE A 35 -14.03 -7.59 11.24
C ILE A 35 -14.77 -8.58 10.35
N ILE A 36 -14.04 -9.45 9.65
CA ILE A 36 -14.66 -10.39 8.70
C ILE A 36 -15.42 -11.52 9.41
N SER A 37 -16.51 -11.97 8.79
CA SER A 37 -17.36 -13.00 9.38
C SER A 37 -16.66 -14.37 9.46
N PRO A 38 -17.00 -15.23 10.43
CA PRO A 38 -16.42 -16.58 10.53
C PRO A 38 -16.69 -17.46 9.30
N ALA A 39 -17.79 -17.24 8.58
CA ALA A 39 -18.06 -17.91 7.32
C ALA A 39 -17.03 -17.52 6.25
N LEU A 40 -16.76 -16.21 6.11
CA LEU A 40 -15.80 -15.69 5.16
C LEU A 40 -14.35 -16.10 5.48
N LYS A 41 -14.00 -16.21 6.78
CA LYS A 41 -12.73 -16.79 7.21
C LYS A 41 -12.57 -18.23 6.73
N ARG A 42 -13.60 -19.06 6.95
CA ARG A 42 -13.59 -20.47 6.51
C ARG A 42 -13.49 -20.60 5.00
N ASP A 43 -14.22 -19.77 4.25
CA ASP A 43 -14.14 -19.74 2.79
C ASP A 43 -12.72 -19.37 2.32
N HIS A 44 -12.10 -18.38 2.96
CA HIS A 44 -10.75 -17.95 2.64
C HIS A 44 -9.69 -19.01 3.01
N ALA A 45 -9.82 -19.65 4.17
CA ALA A 45 -8.96 -20.75 4.59
C ALA A 45 -9.10 -21.95 3.63
N ALA A 46 -10.32 -22.30 3.25
CA ALA A 46 -10.59 -23.35 2.28
C ALA A 46 -10.00 -23.02 0.91
N MET A 47 -10.08 -21.76 0.49
CA MET A 47 -9.44 -21.28 -0.74
C MET A 47 -7.92 -21.40 -0.68
N ILE A 48 -7.27 -20.97 0.40
CA ILE A 48 -5.80 -21.13 0.58
C ILE A 48 -5.41 -22.61 0.59
N ARG A 49 -6.22 -23.47 1.21
CA ARG A 49 -5.99 -24.93 1.22
C ARG A 49 -6.09 -25.52 -0.17
N ARG A 50 -7.17 -25.22 -0.90
CA ARG A 50 -7.35 -25.65 -2.29
C ARG A 50 -6.17 -25.16 -3.12
N ALA A 51 -5.81 -23.88 -3.00
CA ALA A 51 -4.63 -23.32 -3.66
C ALA A 51 -3.38 -24.20 -3.50
N ALA A 52 -3.16 -24.81 -2.32
CA ALA A 52 -2.02 -25.71 -2.04
C ALA A 52 -2.02 -27.03 -2.83
N ASP A 53 -3.17 -27.44 -3.38
CA ASP A 53 -3.36 -28.74 -4.04
C ASP A 53 -3.14 -28.68 -5.58
N GLY A 54 -3.14 -27.51 -6.25
CA GLY A 54 -2.68 -27.40 -7.64
C GLY A 54 -2.97 -26.09 -8.41
N LEU A 55 -1.90 -25.40 -8.84
CA LEU A 55 -1.87 -24.05 -9.43
C LEU A 55 -2.85 -23.68 -10.58
N SER A 56 -3.43 -24.63 -11.34
CA SER A 56 -4.06 -24.32 -12.65
C SER A 56 -5.59 -24.15 -12.64
N LEU A 57 -6.31 -24.75 -11.68
CA LEU A 57 -7.77 -24.65 -11.54
C LEU A 57 -8.20 -23.58 -10.52
N GLU A 58 -7.26 -22.99 -9.79
CA GLU A 58 -7.52 -22.30 -8.52
C GLU A 58 -7.52 -20.78 -8.60
N MET A 59 -6.96 -20.19 -9.65
CA MET A 59 -7.04 -18.74 -9.89
C MET A 59 -8.52 -18.28 -9.91
N ALA A 60 -9.41 -19.09 -10.49
CA ALA A 60 -10.85 -18.81 -10.51
C ALA A 60 -11.47 -18.74 -9.10
N SER A 61 -11.05 -19.64 -8.19
CA SER A 61 -11.52 -19.62 -6.79
C SER A 61 -11.01 -18.40 -6.01
N TRP A 62 -9.79 -17.97 -6.33
CA TRP A 62 -9.15 -16.80 -5.75
C TRP A 62 -9.84 -15.51 -6.20
N LEU A 63 -10.19 -15.45 -7.49
CA LEU A 63 -10.94 -14.35 -8.10
C LEU A 63 -12.40 -14.26 -7.60
N ASP A 64 -13.00 -15.34 -7.14
CA ASP A 64 -14.35 -15.33 -6.54
C ASP A 64 -14.33 -14.97 -5.04
N THR A 65 -13.31 -15.44 -4.30
CA THR A 65 -13.24 -15.24 -2.84
C THR A 65 -12.67 -13.87 -2.47
N SER A 66 -11.70 -13.35 -3.22
CA SER A 66 -11.04 -12.08 -2.92
C SER A 66 -12.00 -10.87 -2.95
N PRO A 67 -12.92 -10.74 -3.93
CA PRO A 67 -13.97 -9.73 -3.88
C PRO A 67 -14.86 -9.83 -2.65
N ARG A 68 -15.16 -11.05 -2.18
CA ARG A 68 -16.00 -11.24 -0.98
C ARG A 68 -15.29 -10.79 0.29
N VAL A 69 -13.98 -11.03 0.39
CA VAL A 69 -13.13 -10.49 1.46
C VAL A 69 -13.18 -8.96 1.47
N MET A 70 -12.96 -8.35 0.30
CA MET A 70 -13.05 -6.89 0.16
C MET A 70 -14.45 -6.38 0.49
N ASP A 71 -15.50 -7.06 0.04
CA ASP A 71 -16.88 -6.70 0.30
C ASP A 71 -17.24 -6.90 1.79
N GLY A 72 -16.58 -7.82 2.51
CA GLY A 72 -16.70 -7.96 3.96
C GLY A 72 -16.09 -6.76 4.70
N PHE A 73 -14.94 -6.27 4.24
CA PHE A 73 -14.26 -5.13 4.86
C PHE A 73 -14.84 -3.77 4.45
N PHE A 74 -15.16 -3.53 3.18
CA PHE A 74 -15.67 -2.24 2.69
C PHE A 74 -17.19 -2.19 2.59
N GLY A 75 -17.86 -3.35 2.56
CA GLY A 75 -19.29 -3.49 2.29
C GLY A 75 -19.57 -3.93 0.84
N PRO A 76 -20.73 -4.55 0.58
CA PRO A 76 -21.06 -5.15 -0.72
C PRO A 76 -21.33 -4.12 -1.84
N ARG A 77 -21.67 -2.89 -1.47
CA ARG A 77 -21.87 -1.79 -2.42
C ARG A 77 -20.54 -1.11 -2.72
N LEU A 78 -20.30 -0.82 -4.01
CA LEU A 78 -19.08 -0.16 -4.49
C LEU A 78 -18.95 1.26 -3.92
N VAL A 79 -20.06 2.00 -3.93
CA VAL A 79 -20.17 3.33 -3.32
C VAL A 79 -21.15 3.21 -2.16
N SER A 80 -20.63 3.17 -0.94
CA SER A 80 -21.44 3.25 0.28
C SER A 80 -20.76 4.17 1.27
N SER A 81 -21.54 4.83 2.13
CA SER A 81 -20.99 5.64 3.22
C SER A 81 -20.04 4.84 4.11
N ARG A 82 -20.32 3.55 4.33
CA ARG A 82 -19.42 2.65 5.08
C ARG A 82 -18.08 2.44 4.38
N ALA A 83 -18.09 2.17 3.08
CA ALA A 83 -16.87 2.03 2.29
C ALA A 83 -16.05 3.33 2.31
N LEU A 84 -16.74 4.47 2.13
CA LEU A 84 -16.14 5.79 2.17
C LEU A 84 -15.46 6.09 3.50
N ILE A 85 -16.19 5.90 4.61
CA ILE A 85 -15.68 6.13 5.97
C ILE A 85 -14.52 5.19 6.27
N ARG A 86 -14.63 3.89 5.98
CA ARG A 86 -13.56 2.92 6.28
C ARG A 86 -12.29 3.19 5.47
N THR A 87 -12.44 3.49 4.18
CA THR A 87 -11.29 3.85 3.32
C THR A 87 -10.66 5.15 3.83
N GLY A 88 -11.46 6.19 4.05
CA GLY A 88 -10.98 7.47 4.57
C GLY A 88 -10.29 7.35 5.93
N LEU A 89 -10.83 6.56 6.86
CA LEU A 89 -10.19 6.31 8.15
C LEU A 89 -8.83 5.63 8.00
N VAL A 90 -8.70 4.66 7.09
CA VAL A 90 -7.43 3.99 6.80
C VAL A 90 -6.44 5.00 6.20
N SER A 91 -6.82 5.75 5.17
CA SER A 91 -5.97 6.76 4.54
C SER A 91 -5.50 7.83 5.53
N VAL A 92 -6.42 8.35 6.37
CA VAL A 92 -6.10 9.33 7.43
C VAL A 92 -5.12 8.74 8.43
N THR A 93 -5.40 7.54 8.94
CA THR A 93 -4.55 6.88 9.95
C THR A 93 -3.13 6.67 9.43
N LEU A 94 -3.00 6.21 8.19
CA LEU A 94 -1.69 5.99 7.56
C LEU A 94 -0.97 7.28 7.25
N CYS A 95 -1.69 8.29 6.81
CA CYS A 95 -1.13 9.62 6.59
C CYS A 95 -0.54 10.18 7.89
N LEU A 96 -1.25 10.04 9.01
CA LEU A 96 -0.76 10.42 10.33
C LEU A 96 0.46 9.60 10.76
N ILE A 97 0.45 8.27 10.55
CA ILE A 97 1.60 7.40 10.88
C ILE A 97 2.83 7.77 10.05
N ILE A 98 2.70 7.91 8.73
CA ILE A 98 3.82 8.23 7.85
C ILE A 98 4.33 9.65 8.13
N THR A 99 3.43 10.59 8.42
CA THR A 99 3.79 11.94 8.88
C THR A 99 4.57 11.90 10.19
N LEU A 100 4.12 11.10 11.17
CA LEU A 100 4.82 10.93 12.43
C LEU A 100 6.21 10.34 12.22
N ILE A 101 6.34 9.26 11.42
CA ILE A 101 7.62 8.65 11.09
C ILE A 101 8.54 9.67 10.41
N ALA A 102 8.03 10.41 9.42
CA ALA A 102 8.78 11.44 8.73
C ALA A 102 9.25 12.56 9.68
N SER A 103 8.39 12.99 10.60
CA SER A 103 8.73 14.02 11.60
C SER A 103 9.83 13.58 12.56
N LEU A 104 9.81 12.31 12.98
CA LEU A 104 10.77 11.73 13.91
C LEU A 104 12.11 11.41 13.24
N THR A 105 12.12 11.06 11.96
CA THR A 105 13.32 10.61 11.24
C THR A 105 14.06 11.75 10.54
N ILE A 106 13.33 12.74 10.00
CA ILE A 106 13.94 13.78 9.16
C ILE A 106 14.16 15.07 9.95
N GLY A 107 13.54 15.26 11.12
CA GLY A 107 13.77 16.42 11.99
C GLY A 107 13.29 17.77 11.43
N HIS A 108 12.66 17.79 10.25
CA HIS A 108 12.22 19.01 9.54
C HIS A 108 10.75 19.36 9.81
N VAL A 109 10.31 19.34 11.07
CA VAL A 109 8.95 19.81 11.43
C VAL A 109 8.81 21.33 11.23
N ALA A 110 9.93 22.06 11.11
CA ALA A 110 9.96 23.51 11.04
C ALA A 110 9.43 24.11 9.72
N ASP A 111 9.42 23.38 8.59
CA ASP A 111 8.94 23.90 7.30
C ASP A 111 7.44 23.61 7.05
N TRP A 112 6.67 23.33 8.10
CA TRP A 112 5.28 22.86 8.00
C TRP A 112 4.24 23.98 8.12
N ASP A 113 4.64 25.25 8.16
CA ASP A 113 3.70 26.36 8.33
C ASP A 113 2.58 26.36 7.28
N ASP A 114 2.90 26.09 6.02
CA ASP A 114 1.92 25.89 4.93
C ASP A 114 1.30 24.48 4.94
N ALA A 115 2.00 23.51 5.54
CA ALA A 115 1.61 22.11 5.56
C ALA A 115 0.36 21.87 6.42
N TRP A 116 0.10 22.66 7.46
CA TRP A 116 -1.11 22.48 8.28
C TRP A 116 -2.41 22.72 7.51
N ILE A 117 -2.39 23.56 6.47
CA ILE A 117 -3.54 23.82 5.58
C ILE A 117 -3.49 22.88 4.37
N ALA A 118 -2.31 22.68 3.78
CA ALA A 118 -2.14 21.77 2.66
C ALA A 118 -2.48 20.32 3.04
N PHE A 119 -2.21 19.91 4.27
CA PHE A 119 -2.37 18.53 4.74
C PHE A 119 -3.83 18.03 4.70
N PRO A 120 -4.80 18.70 5.35
CA PRO A 120 -6.19 18.27 5.27
C PRO A 120 -6.73 18.35 3.83
N LEU A 121 -6.30 19.36 3.04
CA LEU A 121 -6.72 19.49 1.64
C LEU A 121 -6.18 18.36 0.77
N MET A 122 -4.89 18.03 0.87
CA MET A 122 -4.26 16.89 0.20
C MET A 122 -4.95 15.59 0.55
N LEU A 123 -5.20 15.38 1.85
CA LEU A 123 -5.85 14.18 2.34
C LEU A 123 -7.28 14.04 1.77
N LEU A 124 -8.06 15.12 1.78
CA LEU A 124 -9.46 15.10 1.35
C LEU A 124 -9.66 15.16 -0.16
N LEU A 125 -8.83 15.91 -0.89
CA LEU A 125 -9.02 16.19 -2.32
C LEU A 125 -8.20 15.28 -3.22
N VAL A 126 -7.11 14.71 -2.72
CA VAL A 126 -6.22 13.86 -3.52
C VAL A 126 -6.23 12.43 -3.00
N ASN A 127 -5.89 12.25 -1.73
CA ASN A 127 -5.60 10.94 -1.16
C ASN A 127 -6.85 10.06 -1.04
N VAL A 128 -7.86 10.54 -0.31
CA VAL A 128 -9.13 9.80 -0.11
C VAL A 128 -9.82 9.52 -1.45
N PRO A 129 -9.98 10.48 -2.38
CA PRO A 129 -10.58 10.21 -3.70
C PRO A 129 -9.80 9.16 -4.48
N ALA A 130 -8.48 9.24 -4.51
CA ALA A 130 -7.65 8.28 -5.23
C ALA A 130 -7.70 6.88 -4.61
N ASP A 131 -7.64 6.77 -3.28
CA ASP A 131 -7.81 5.49 -2.58
C ASP A 131 -9.16 4.85 -2.89
N LEU A 132 -10.24 5.64 -2.91
CA LEU A 132 -11.57 5.16 -3.31
C LEU A 132 -11.59 4.68 -4.76
N LEU A 133 -10.96 5.41 -5.67
CA LEU A 133 -10.82 5.01 -7.06
C LEU A 133 -10.00 3.72 -7.18
N PHE A 134 -8.94 3.54 -6.39
CA PHE A 134 -8.17 2.31 -6.33
C PHE A 134 -9.00 1.13 -5.81
N VAL A 135 -9.76 1.29 -4.72
CA VAL A 135 -10.67 0.26 -4.22
C VAL A 135 -11.71 -0.09 -5.27
N LEU A 136 -12.33 0.92 -5.89
CA LEU A 136 -13.35 0.75 -6.92
C LEU A 136 -12.78 0.00 -8.13
N LYS A 137 -11.62 0.43 -8.63
CA LYS A 137 -10.88 -0.19 -9.74
C LYS A 137 -10.60 -1.66 -9.43
N SER A 138 -9.99 -1.96 -8.29
CA SER A 138 -9.63 -3.33 -7.89
C SER A 138 -10.88 -4.23 -7.80
N ARG A 139 -11.97 -3.74 -7.20
CA ARG A 139 -13.23 -4.51 -7.12
C ARG A 139 -13.85 -4.75 -8.49
N LEU A 140 -13.87 -3.75 -9.36
CA LEU A 140 -14.38 -3.89 -10.72
C LEU A 140 -13.54 -4.90 -11.50
N LEU A 141 -12.22 -4.79 -11.46
CA LEU A 141 -11.33 -5.72 -12.18
C LEU A 141 -11.50 -7.15 -11.71
N LEU A 142 -11.50 -7.41 -10.40
CA LEU A 142 -11.65 -8.78 -9.90
C LEU A 142 -13.01 -9.40 -10.28
N ARG A 143 -14.10 -8.62 -10.23
CA ARG A 143 -15.43 -9.09 -10.67
C ARG A 143 -15.45 -9.46 -12.16
N HIS A 144 -14.69 -8.74 -12.98
CA HIS A 144 -14.58 -8.97 -14.42
C HIS A 144 -13.56 -10.04 -14.81
N LEU A 145 -12.64 -10.38 -13.90
CA LEU A 145 -11.63 -11.42 -14.06
C LEU A 145 -12.20 -12.82 -13.77
N ALA A 146 -13.12 -12.95 -12.82
CA ALA A 146 -13.63 -14.25 -12.36
C ALA A 146 -14.18 -15.19 -13.47
N PRO A 147 -14.86 -14.72 -14.52
CA PRO A 147 -15.46 -15.61 -15.52
C PRO A 147 -14.68 -15.77 -16.84
N ARG A 148 -13.49 -15.18 -17.01
CA ARG A 148 -12.86 -15.07 -18.34
C ARG A 148 -11.57 -15.90 -18.51
N GLY A 149 -11.31 -16.36 -19.74
CA GLY A 149 -10.13 -17.17 -20.08
C GLY A 149 -8.79 -16.40 -19.99
N ARG A 150 -7.68 -17.13 -20.18
CA ARG A 150 -6.30 -16.63 -19.97
C ARG A 150 -5.97 -15.32 -20.72
N VAL A 151 -6.45 -15.15 -21.95
CA VAL A 151 -6.21 -13.92 -22.73
C VAL A 151 -6.86 -12.70 -22.10
N ALA A 152 -8.12 -12.84 -21.66
CA ALA A 152 -8.83 -11.77 -20.97
C ALA A 152 -8.17 -11.43 -19.63
N PHE A 153 -7.63 -12.42 -18.92
CA PHE A 153 -6.83 -12.19 -17.71
C PHE A 153 -5.62 -11.30 -17.99
N VAL A 154 -4.83 -11.61 -19.02
CA VAL A 154 -3.66 -10.81 -19.41
C VAL A 154 -4.07 -9.39 -19.80
N LEU A 155 -5.11 -9.23 -20.61
CA LEU A 155 -5.60 -7.91 -21.03
C LEU A 155 -6.09 -7.09 -19.83
N LEU A 156 -6.79 -7.71 -18.88
CA LEU A 156 -7.26 -7.06 -17.66
C LEU A 156 -6.10 -6.69 -16.73
N LEU A 157 -5.03 -7.48 -16.68
CA LEU A 157 -3.81 -7.15 -15.95
C LEU A 157 -3.08 -5.94 -16.59
N LEU A 158 -2.96 -5.92 -17.91
CA LEU A 158 -2.38 -4.76 -18.61
C LEU A 158 -3.22 -3.50 -18.39
N LEU A 159 -4.55 -3.62 -18.42
CA LEU A 159 -5.47 -2.54 -18.09
C LEU A 159 -5.31 -2.09 -16.62
N ASP A 160 -5.15 -3.02 -15.69
CA ASP A 160 -4.91 -2.71 -14.28
C ASP A 160 -3.65 -1.88 -14.08
N ILE A 161 -2.56 -2.28 -14.74
CA ILE A 161 -1.29 -1.55 -14.73
C ILE A 161 -1.49 -0.16 -15.34
N ALA A 162 -2.11 -0.06 -16.52
CA ALA A 162 -2.35 1.21 -17.19
C ALA A 162 -3.21 2.17 -16.35
N LEU A 163 -4.29 1.66 -15.75
CA LEU A 163 -5.14 2.44 -14.85
C LEU A 163 -4.42 2.84 -13.56
N THR A 164 -3.55 1.98 -13.03
CA THR A 164 -2.72 2.31 -11.87
C THR A 164 -1.77 3.46 -12.20
N VAL A 165 -1.08 3.39 -13.34
CA VAL A 165 -0.20 4.47 -13.82
C VAL A 165 -0.98 5.76 -14.09
N ALA A 166 -2.17 5.66 -14.67
CA ALA A 166 -3.02 6.83 -14.92
C ALA A 166 -3.50 7.49 -13.62
N LEU A 167 -4.00 6.70 -12.67
CA LEU A 167 -4.41 7.20 -11.34
C LEU A 167 -3.23 7.80 -10.59
N PHE A 168 -2.06 7.18 -10.69
CA PHE A 168 -0.82 7.66 -10.11
C PHE A 168 -0.44 9.05 -10.66
N LEU A 169 -0.48 9.23 -11.97
CA LEU A 169 -0.21 10.52 -12.60
C LEU A 169 -1.26 11.56 -12.20
N ALA A 170 -2.54 11.16 -12.11
CA ALA A 170 -3.62 12.04 -11.67
C ALA A 170 -3.45 12.50 -10.22
N VAL A 171 -3.04 11.61 -9.30
CA VAL A 171 -2.72 11.94 -7.90
C VAL A 171 -1.58 12.94 -7.83
N LEU A 172 -0.52 12.69 -8.61
CA LEU A 172 0.66 13.54 -8.63
C LEU A 172 0.33 14.94 -9.14
N VAL A 173 -0.39 15.04 -10.27
CA VAL A 173 -0.87 16.33 -10.81
C VAL A 173 -1.82 17.01 -9.83
N GLY A 174 -2.75 16.27 -9.22
CA GLY A 174 -3.70 16.79 -8.24
C GLY A 174 -3.00 17.36 -7.00
N ALA A 175 -2.02 16.64 -6.44
CA ALA A 175 -1.21 17.11 -5.33
C ALA A 175 -0.43 18.39 -5.68
N SER A 176 0.18 18.43 -6.87
CA SER A 176 0.88 19.61 -7.38
C SER A 176 -0.06 20.82 -7.52
N LEU A 177 -1.29 20.62 -8.02
CA LEU A 177 -2.31 21.67 -8.12
C LEU A 177 -2.78 22.16 -6.76
N VAL A 178 -2.99 21.26 -5.78
CA VAL A 178 -3.38 21.65 -4.42
C VAL A 178 -2.27 22.49 -3.78
N MET A 179 -1.00 22.08 -3.89
CA MET A 179 0.12 22.90 -3.41
C MET A 179 0.19 24.26 -4.09
N PHE A 180 -0.03 24.31 -5.40
CA PHE A 180 -0.07 25.56 -6.16
C PHE A 180 -1.13 26.51 -5.59
N VAL A 181 -2.36 26.02 -5.40
CA VAL A 181 -3.47 26.83 -4.88
C VAL A 181 -3.18 27.30 -3.46
N VAL A 182 -2.69 26.41 -2.59
CA VAL A 182 -2.36 26.77 -1.20
C VAL A 182 -1.28 27.84 -1.16
N ARG A 183 -0.18 27.67 -1.89
CA ARG A 183 0.90 28.66 -1.92
C ARG A 183 0.43 30.00 -2.48
N TYR A 184 -0.31 29.99 -3.60
CA TYR A 184 -0.85 31.22 -4.18
C TYR A 184 -1.75 31.98 -3.19
N VAL A 185 -2.61 31.26 -2.46
CA VAL A 185 -3.51 31.87 -1.47
C VAL A 185 -2.76 32.42 -0.26
N LEU A 186 -1.69 31.74 0.19
CA LEU A 186 -0.94 32.13 1.39
C LEU A 186 0.12 33.20 1.13
N SER A 187 0.87 33.12 0.02
CA SER A 187 1.96 34.06 -0.29
C SER A 187 1.57 35.17 -1.25
N GLY A 188 0.46 35.02 -2.00
CA GLY A 188 0.07 35.94 -3.07
C GLY A 188 0.96 35.89 -4.31
N GLU A 189 1.99 35.05 -4.32
CA GLU A 189 2.89 34.84 -5.45
C GLU A 189 2.33 33.73 -6.34
N ALA A 190 2.20 34.01 -7.64
CA ALA A 190 1.89 32.98 -8.62
C ALA A 190 3.07 32.00 -8.71
N PRO A 191 2.89 30.72 -8.32
CA PRO A 191 3.95 29.75 -8.47
C PRO A 191 4.27 29.56 -9.95
N ASP A 192 5.54 29.33 -10.26
CA ASP A 192 6.01 29.00 -11.60
C ASP A 192 5.33 27.70 -12.09
N ILE A 193 4.41 27.81 -13.05
CA ILE A 193 3.64 26.69 -13.60
C ILE A 193 4.58 25.64 -14.22
N ASP A 194 5.70 26.07 -14.82
CA ASP A 194 6.66 25.15 -15.42
C ASP A 194 7.38 24.33 -14.35
N ARG A 195 7.66 24.91 -13.17
CA ARG A 195 8.13 24.15 -12.00
C ARG A 195 7.08 23.15 -11.53
N VAL A 196 5.81 23.55 -11.43
CA VAL A 196 4.72 22.68 -10.95
C VAL A 196 4.48 21.50 -11.89
N LEU A 197 4.57 21.69 -13.20
CA LEU A 197 4.40 20.62 -14.20
C LEU A 197 5.65 19.74 -14.38
N SER A 198 6.85 20.27 -14.12
CA SER A 198 8.12 19.52 -14.20
C SER A 198 8.47 18.74 -12.92
N LEU A 199 7.98 19.19 -11.76
CA LEU A 199 8.14 18.57 -10.45
C LEU A 199 7.73 17.08 -10.41
N PRO A 200 6.58 16.66 -10.97
CA PRO A 200 6.16 15.27 -11.08
C PRO A 200 7.23 14.33 -11.66
N LEU A 201 7.72 14.64 -12.86
CA LEU A 201 8.62 13.76 -13.62
C LEU A 201 10.02 13.73 -13.01
N HIS A 202 10.54 14.88 -12.60
CA HIS A 202 11.85 14.94 -11.95
C HIS A 202 11.86 14.13 -10.64
N ARG A 203 10.80 14.24 -9.82
CA ARG A 203 10.75 13.57 -8.51
C ARG A 203 10.45 12.09 -8.56
N LEU A 204 9.81 11.62 -9.64
CA LEU A 204 9.70 10.18 -9.91
C LEU A 204 11.05 9.53 -10.18
N VAL A 205 11.99 10.29 -10.76
CA VAL A 205 13.33 9.81 -11.10
C VAL A 205 14.32 10.07 -9.94
N SER A 206 14.13 11.14 -9.18
CA SER A 206 14.97 11.46 -8.02
C SER A 206 14.40 10.88 -6.73
N LEU A 207 14.69 9.61 -6.45
CA LEU A 207 14.52 8.98 -5.11
C LEU A 207 15.48 9.56 -4.03
N ARG A 208 16.21 10.64 -4.35
CA ARG A 208 17.01 11.36 -3.35
C ARG A 208 16.06 12.08 -2.39
N ALA A 209 16.39 12.04 -1.12
CA ALA A 209 15.70 12.74 -0.04
C ALA A 209 15.78 14.25 -0.26
N ASP A 210 14.92 14.76 -1.15
CA ASP A 210 14.67 16.17 -1.34
C ASP A 210 13.71 16.65 -0.23
N PRO A 211 13.79 17.92 0.20
CA PRO A 211 13.10 18.46 1.38
C PRO A 211 11.57 18.47 1.29
N ASP A 212 10.97 18.11 0.15
CA ASP A 212 9.51 18.02 0.01
C ASP A 212 8.94 16.67 0.48
N VAL A 213 9.38 16.29 1.68
CA VAL A 213 8.93 15.11 2.43
C VAL A 213 7.40 15.03 2.46
N ALA A 214 6.72 16.17 2.63
CA ALA A 214 5.26 16.26 2.66
C ALA A 214 4.62 15.65 1.39
N MET A 215 5.14 15.98 0.20
CA MET A 215 4.58 15.46 -1.05
C MET A 215 4.82 13.95 -1.18
N GLY A 216 5.98 13.46 -0.72
CA GLY A 216 6.27 12.04 -0.62
C GLY A 216 5.30 11.30 0.30
N VAL A 217 5.00 11.84 1.48
CA VAL A 217 4.03 11.25 2.42
C VAL A 217 2.66 11.08 1.78
N PHE A 218 2.12 12.12 1.14
CA PHE A 218 0.81 12.03 0.47
C PHE A 218 0.81 11.06 -0.69
N PHE A 219 1.90 11.06 -1.46
CA PHE A 219 2.06 10.13 -2.54
C PHE A 219 2.05 8.68 -2.04
N TYR A 220 2.90 8.31 -1.09
CA TYR A 220 2.99 6.93 -0.59
C TYR A 220 1.69 6.45 0.08
N THR A 221 1.03 7.32 0.84
CA THR A 221 -0.22 7.00 1.54
C THR A 221 -1.37 6.74 0.56
N THR A 222 -1.42 7.46 -0.56
CA THR A 222 -2.45 7.27 -1.61
C THR A 222 -2.34 5.92 -2.32
N PHE A 223 -1.18 5.26 -2.25
CA PHE A 223 -1.00 3.92 -2.81
C PHE A 223 -1.20 2.81 -1.80
N PHE A 224 -1.53 3.13 -0.55
CA PHE A 224 -1.72 2.10 0.45
C PHE A 224 -2.78 1.09 0.01
N THR A 225 -3.86 1.54 -0.64
CA THR A 225 -4.88 0.63 -1.14
C THR A 225 -4.33 -0.44 -2.09
N THR A 226 -3.50 0.02 -3.03
CA THR A 226 -2.84 -0.86 -3.99
C THR A 226 -1.77 -1.72 -3.32
N ALA A 227 -1.02 -1.16 -2.37
CA ALA A 227 0.00 -1.86 -1.63
C ALA A 227 -0.60 -3.02 -0.81
N TRP A 228 -1.67 -2.81 -0.05
CA TRP A 228 -2.28 -3.90 0.73
C TRP A 228 -2.91 -4.95 -0.18
N THR A 229 -3.51 -4.54 -1.31
CA THR A 229 -4.05 -5.50 -2.29
C THR A 229 -2.92 -6.37 -2.83
N THR A 230 -1.78 -5.75 -3.14
CA THR A 230 -0.57 -6.46 -3.60
C THR A 230 -0.02 -7.38 -2.52
N VAL A 231 0.08 -6.90 -1.27
CA VAL A 231 0.52 -7.71 -0.12
C VAL A 231 -0.45 -8.86 0.14
N PHE A 232 -1.74 -8.68 -0.06
CA PHE A 232 -2.73 -9.74 0.05
C PHE A 232 -2.57 -10.78 -1.05
N VAL A 233 -2.37 -10.37 -2.30
CA VAL A 233 -2.08 -11.26 -3.44
C VAL A 233 -0.79 -12.03 -3.18
N LEU A 234 0.31 -11.32 -2.96
CA LEU A 234 1.64 -11.89 -2.78
C LEU A 234 1.72 -12.73 -1.51
N GLY A 235 1.10 -12.28 -0.43
CA GLY A 235 0.99 -13.03 0.82
C GLY A 235 0.23 -14.34 0.62
N GLY A 236 -0.88 -14.32 -0.12
CA GLY A 236 -1.60 -15.55 -0.50
C GLY A 236 -0.73 -16.51 -1.33
N ILE A 237 0.00 -15.99 -2.31
CA ILE A 237 0.95 -16.77 -3.13
C ILE A 237 2.09 -17.33 -2.26
N ALA A 238 2.59 -16.55 -1.31
CA ALA A 238 3.67 -16.95 -0.41
C ALA A 238 3.20 -18.02 0.59
N VAL A 239 1.99 -17.90 1.14
CA VAL A 239 1.37 -18.96 1.98
C VAL A 239 1.31 -20.26 1.17
N HIS A 240 0.89 -20.18 -0.08
CA HIS A 240 0.82 -21.31 -0.99
C HIS A 240 2.21 -21.94 -1.22
N ALA A 241 3.19 -21.15 -1.64
CA ALA A 241 4.56 -21.60 -1.88
C ALA A 241 5.17 -22.22 -0.61
N ALA A 242 4.91 -21.61 0.56
CA ALA A 242 5.38 -22.08 1.85
C ALA A 242 4.86 -23.50 2.18
N ARG A 243 3.58 -23.74 1.91
CA ARG A 243 2.93 -25.06 2.11
C ARG A 243 3.40 -26.08 1.09
N PHE A 244 3.47 -25.71 -0.19
CA PHE A 244 3.93 -26.59 -1.25
C PHE A 244 5.34 -27.11 -0.98
N ALA A 245 6.24 -26.21 -0.56
CA ALA A 245 7.61 -26.56 -0.19
C ALA A 245 7.74 -27.23 1.19
N ARG A 246 6.61 -27.48 1.88
CA ARG A 246 6.57 -28.05 3.25
C ARG A 246 7.48 -27.32 4.24
N PHE A 247 7.65 -26.00 4.06
CA PHE A 247 8.47 -25.23 4.97
C PHE A 247 7.87 -25.30 6.38
N SER A 248 8.73 -25.52 7.37
CA SER A 248 8.32 -25.58 8.78
C SER A 248 7.51 -24.34 9.16
N VAL A 249 7.83 -23.17 8.63
CA VAL A 249 7.10 -21.91 8.89
C VAL A 249 5.57 -22.01 8.66
N ALA A 250 5.09 -22.97 7.86
CA ALA A 250 3.66 -23.22 7.72
C ALA A 250 2.95 -23.56 9.06
N TYR A 251 3.64 -24.09 10.08
CA TYR A 251 3.05 -24.31 11.41
C TYR A 251 2.78 -23.00 12.18
N LEU A 252 3.47 -21.91 11.82
CA LEU A 252 3.24 -20.58 12.38
C LEU A 252 2.04 -19.87 11.75
N LEU A 253 1.57 -20.36 10.61
CA LEU A 253 0.46 -19.80 9.86
C LEU A 253 -0.84 -20.52 10.24
N ASP A 254 -1.55 -19.97 11.23
CA ASP A 254 -2.90 -20.40 11.61
C ASP A 254 -3.92 -19.99 10.52
N ILE A 255 -3.85 -20.66 9.36
CA ILE A 255 -4.71 -20.38 8.20
C ILE A 255 -6.17 -20.69 8.51
N ASP A 256 -6.44 -21.65 9.39
CA ASP A 256 -7.78 -22.14 9.68
C ASP A 256 -8.55 -21.24 10.65
N GLY A 257 -7.87 -20.76 11.69
CA GLY A 257 -8.45 -19.82 12.65
C GLY A 257 -8.34 -18.37 12.20
N LYS A 258 -7.21 -18.00 11.58
CA LYS A 258 -6.79 -16.60 11.35
C LYS A 258 -6.13 -16.41 9.97
N PRO A 259 -6.85 -16.68 8.87
CA PRO A 259 -6.29 -16.62 7.52
C PRO A 259 -5.72 -15.24 7.16
N MET A 260 -6.39 -14.16 7.56
CA MET A 260 -5.92 -12.80 7.25
C MET A 260 -4.65 -12.49 8.04
N THR A 261 -4.59 -12.88 9.31
CA THR A 261 -3.39 -12.69 10.14
C THR A 261 -2.19 -13.42 9.54
N SER A 262 -2.40 -14.64 9.02
CA SER A 262 -1.36 -15.42 8.34
C SER A 262 -0.84 -14.73 7.08
N ILE A 263 -1.72 -14.13 6.28
CA ILE A 263 -1.33 -13.28 5.14
C ILE A 263 -0.56 -12.05 5.63
N GLY A 264 -0.97 -11.44 6.73
CA GLY A 264 -0.29 -10.28 7.32
C GLY A 264 1.13 -10.58 7.79
N VAL A 265 1.38 -11.76 8.38
CA VAL A 265 2.73 -12.19 8.77
C VAL A 265 3.62 -12.28 7.54
N LEU A 266 3.23 -13.04 6.52
CA LEU A 266 4.05 -13.21 5.33
C LEU A 266 4.17 -11.94 4.50
N GLY A 267 3.08 -11.19 4.39
CA GLY A 267 3.04 -9.89 3.75
C GLY A 267 3.97 -8.87 4.39
N GLY A 268 3.97 -8.81 5.73
CA GLY A 268 4.89 -8.00 6.51
C GLY A 268 6.34 -8.43 6.31
N SER A 269 6.61 -9.74 6.35
CA SER A 269 7.96 -10.27 6.10
C SER A 269 8.47 -9.95 4.69
N ILE A 270 7.62 -10.05 3.66
CA ILE A 270 7.97 -9.69 2.29
C ILE A 270 8.27 -8.19 2.18
N ALA A 271 7.48 -7.35 2.84
CA ALA A 271 7.71 -5.90 2.85
C ALA A 271 9.06 -5.54 3.50
N CYS A 272 9.38 -6.13 4.66
CA CYS A 272 10.70 -5.96 5.31
C CYS A 272 11.85 -6.45 4.42
N LEU A 273 11.69 -7.63 3.80
CA LEU A 273 12.71 -8.16 2.88
C LEU A 273 12.96 -7.23 1.69
N ALA A 274 11.90 -6.62 1.12
CA ALA A 274 12.05 -5.67 0.03
C ALA A 274 12.84 -4.42 0.46
N VAL A 275 12.60 -3.91 1.67
CA VAL A 275 13.35 -2.77 2.23
C VAL A 275 14.82 -3.15 2.43
N TRP A 276 15.09 -4.34 2.97
CA TRP A 276 16.45 -4.86 3.13
C TRP A 276 17.19 -4.98 1.80
N LEU A 277 16.57 -5.62 0.80
CA LEU A 277 17.18 -5.81 -0.51
C LEU A 277 17.46 -4.46 -1.19
N TYR A 278 16.57 -3.48 -1.03
CA TYR A 278 16.78 -2.13 -1.52
C TYR A 278 17.97 -1.45 -0.83
N GLY A 279 18.05 -1.52 0.50
CA GLY A 279 19.16 -0.96 1.28
C GLY A 279 20.50 -1.60 0.92
N ALA A 280 20.54 -2.93 0.81
CA ALA A 280 21.72 -3.68 0.40
C ALA A 280 22.16 -3.34 -1.03
N GLY A 281 21.21 -3.24 -1.96
CA GLY A 281 21.49 -2.83 -3.35
C GLY A 281 22.09 -1.43 -3.44
N ARG A 282 21.60 -0.48 -2.63
CA ARG A 282 22.18 0.86 -2.54
C ARG A 282 23.60 0.85 -1.99
N ALA A 283 23.86 0.05 -0.96
CA ALA A 283 25.20 -0.07 -0.38
C ALA A 283 26.21 -0.68 -1.37
N LEU A 284 25.78 -1.62 -2.22
CA LEU A 284 26.63 -2.23 -3.26
C LEU A 284 26.96 -1.30 -4.43
N LEU A 285 26.14 -0.27 -4.67
CA LEU A 285 26.31 0.69 -5.77
C LEU A 285 27.07 1.97 -5.35
N ALA A 286 27.37 2.14 -4.06
CA ALA A 286 28.10 3.27 -3.50
C ALA A 286 29.59 2.95 -3.36
#